data_AF-A0A2G2ZXC1-F1
#
_entry.id   AF-A0A2G2ZXC1-F1
#
_cell.length_a   1.000
_cell.length_b   1.000
_cell.length_c   1.000
_cell.angle_alpha   90.00
_cell.angle_beta   90.00
_cell.angle_gamma   90.00
#
_symmetry.space_group_name_H-M   'P 1'
#
loop_
_entity.id
_entity.type
_entity.pdbx_description
1 polymer ?
#
loop_
_entity_poly.entity_id
_entity_poly.type
_entity_poly.pdbx_seq_one_letter_code
_entity_poly.pdbx_strand_id
1 'polypeptide(L)' 'MAKLLLVYAMVILALVFSGSSTNYMVGDNSGWDISTDLDAWSLGKRFVVGDVLRKYILLSLITFLQIKT' A
#
# COMPACT_ATOMS: atom_id res chain seq x y z
N MET A 1 20.05 4.19 -33.61
CA MET A 1 19.43 5.25 -32.78
C MET A 1 17.98 4.94 -32.38
N ALA A 2 17.08 4.61 -33.33
CA ALA A 2 15.65 4.39 -33.03
C ALA A 2 15.34 3.24 -32.05
N LYS A 3 16.10 2.13 -32.07
CA LYS A 3 15.91 1.01 -31.13
C LYS A 3 16.19 1.37 -29.67
N LEU A 4 17.20 2.22 -29.41
CA LEU A 4 17.51 2.73 -28.08
C LEU A 4 16.38 3.63 -27.56
N LEU A 5 15.82 4.46 -28.44
CA LEU A 5 14.69 5.34 -28.16
C LEU A 5 13.42 4.55 -27.81
N LEU A 6 13.16 3.44 -28.53
CA LEU A 6 12.05 2.53 -28.25
C LEU A 6 12.18 1.87 -26.86
N VAL A 7 13.37 1.35 -26.54
CA VAL A 7 13.63 0.72 -25.23
C VAL A 7 13.44 1.73 -24.10
N TYR A 8 13.94 2.96 -24.27
CA TYR A 8 13.76 4.03 -23.29
C TYR A 8 12.28 4.38 -23.07
N ALA A 9 11.49 4.47 -24.14
CA ALA A 9 10.06 4.72 -24.05
C ALA A 9 9.31 3.59 -23.30
N MET A 10 9.69 2.33 -23.52
CA MET A 10 9.07 1.19 -22.82
C MET A 10 9.41 1.17 -21.33
N VAL A 11 10.64 1.54 -20.95
CA VAL A 11 11.04 1.64 -19.54
C VAL A 11 10.27 2.74 -18.83
N ILE A 12 10.09 3.91 -19.46
CA ILE A 12 9.27 5.00 -18.89
C ILE A 12 7.81 4.55 -18.74
N LEU A 13 7.25 3.86 -19.73
CA LEU A 13 5.88 3.35 -19.67
C LEU A 13 5.70 2.34 -18.54
N ALA A 14 6.66 1.43 -18.34
CA ALA A 14 6.64 0.44 -17.26
C ALA A 14 6.75 1.09 -15.87
N LEU A 15 7.55 2.14 -15.73
CA LEU A 15 7.65 2.91 -14.49
C LEU A 15 6.34 3.65 -14.17
N VAL A 16 5.68 4.22 -15.18
CA VAL A 16 4.37 4.88 -15.02
C VAL A 16 3.27 3.87 -14.69
N PHE A 17 3.35 2.65 -15.21
CA PHE A 17 2.38 1.59 -14.98
C PHE A 17 2.61 0.82 -13.67
N SER A 18 3.62 1.19 -12.87
CA SER A 18 3.84 0.60 -11.55
C SER A 18 2.65 0.98 -10.66
N GLY A 19 1.66 0.08 -10.56
CA GLY A 19 0.44 0.29 -9.81
C GLY A 19 0.75 0.63 -8.35
N SER A 20 0.34 1.82 -7.93
CA SER A 20 0.47 2.25 -6.54
C SER A 20 -0.58 1.51 -5.71
N SER A 21 -0.17 0.42 -5.05
CA SER A 21 -0.98 -0.24 -4.02
C SER A 21 -0.97 0.62 -2.76
N THR A 22 -2.14 1.09 -2.34
CA THR A 22 -2.29 1.90 -1.14
C THR A 22 -2.49 0.99 0.06
N ASN A 23 -1.73 1.25 1.13
CA ASN A 23 -1.89 0.55 2.39
C ASN A 23 -2.75 1.43 3.32
N TYR A 24 -3.93 0.94 3.70
CA TYR A 24 -4.82 1.62 4.64
C TYR A 24 -4.77 0.95 6.00
N MET A 25 -4.57 1.76 7.03
CA MET A 25 -4.61 1.33 8.42
C MET A 25 -6.06 1.33 8.91
N VAL A 26 -6.61 0.17 9.24
CA VAL A 26 -7.98 0.06 9.72
C VAL A 26 -8.11 0.76 11.07
N GLY A 27 -9.06 1.71 11.15
CA GLY A 27 -9.33 2.51 12.34
C GLY A 27 -8.27 3.54 12.69
N ASP A 28 -7.30 3.81 11.81
CA ASP A 28 -6.20 4.74 12.02
C ASP A 28 -5.57 4.54 13.42
N ASN A 29 -5.65 5.51 14.35
CA ASN A 29 -5.12 5.39 15.71
C ASN A 29 -5.92 4.46 16.63
N SER A 30 -7.21 4.22 16.36
CA SER A 30 -8.07 3.34 17.14
C SER A 30 -7.82 1.86 16.83
N GLY A 31 -7.22 1.57 15.66
CA GLY A 31 -6.92 0.22 15.23
C GLY A 31 -8.18 -0.58 14.85
N TRP A 32 -8.05 -1.91 14.85
CA TRP A 32 -9.14 -2.80 14.43
C TRP A 32 -9.72 -3.53 15.64
N ASP A 33 -10.54 -2.80 16.40
CA ASP A 33 -11.27 -3.24 17.60
C ASP A 33 -12.78 -2.94 17.49
N ILE A 34 -13.61 -3.63 18.28
CA ILE A 34 -15.08 -3.48 18.30
C ILE A 34 -15.50 -2.07 18.73
N SER A 35 -14.68 -1.41 19.55
CA SER A 35 -14.90 -0.01 19.97
C SER A 35 -14.61 1.02 18.87
N THR A 36 -14.02 0.61 17.74
CA THR A 36 -13.68 1.52 16.65
C THR A 36 -14.88 1.77 15.75
N ASP A 37 -15.14 3.04 15.48
CA ASP A 37 -16.11 3.46 14.47
C ASP A 37 -15.55 3.25 13.06
N LEU A 38 -15.76 2.03 12.52
CA LEU A 38 -15.33 1.63 11.19
C LEU A 38 -16.10 2.34 10.08
N ASP A 39 -17.36 2.74 10.35
CA ASP A 39 -18.19 3.46 9.40
C ASP A 39 -17.62 4.86 9.17
N ALA A 40 -17.31 5.59 10.24
CA ALA A 40 -16.63 6.88 10.16
C ALA A 40 -15.22 6.75 9.56
N TRP A 41 -14.48 5.69 9.90
CA TRP A 41 -13.15 5.45 9.33
C TRP A 41 -13.20 5.23 7.82
N SER A 42 -14.16 4.47 7.31
CA SER A 42 -14.26 4.19 5.86
C SER A 42 -14.72 5.40 5.05
N LEU A 43 -15.30 6.41 5.70
CA LEU A 43 -15.90 7.56 5.05
C LEU A 43 -14.86 8.38 4.27
N GLY A 44 -15.10 8.57 2.98
CA GLY A 44 -14.21 9.33 2.10
C GLY A 44 -12.95 8.58 1.65
N LYS A 45 -12.74 7.33 2.07
CA LYS A 45 -11.66 6.46 1.56
C LYS A 45 -12.16 5.70 0.32
N ARG A 46 -11.30 5.56 -0.70
CA ARG A 46 -11.60 4.81 -1.92
C ARG A 46 -10.66 3.63 -2.04
N PHE A 47 -11.21 2.43 -1.89
CA PHE A 47 -10.46 1.19 -2.02
C PHE A 47 -10.50 0.71 -3.46
N VAL A 48 -9.32 0.49 -4.03
CA VAL A 48 -9.14 -0.07 -5.38
C VAL A 48 -8.57 -1.47 -5.25
N VAL A 49 -8.91 -2.35 -6.21
CA VAL A 49 -8.35 -3.71 -6.23
C VAL A 49 -6.82 -3.63 -6.27
N GLY A 50 -6.19 -4.29 -5.30
CA GLY A 50 -4.74 -4.24 -5.09
C GLY A 50 -4.33 -3.42 -3.86
N ASP A 51 -5.22 -2.64 -3.26
CA ASP A 51 -4.98 -1.98 -1.98
C ASP A 51 -5.00 -2.99 -0.82
N VAL A 52 -4.27 -2.68 0.26
CA VAL A 52 -4.10 -3.55 1.42
C VAL A 52 -4.68 -2.89 2.67
N LEU A 53 -5.60 -3.57 3.34
CA LEU A 53 -6.10 -3.19 4.66
C LEU A 53 -5.25 -3.85 5.75
N ARG A 54 -4.59 -3.05 6.60
CA ARG A 54 -3.69 -3.55 7.65
C ARG A 54 -4.27 -3.33 9.04
N LYS A 55 -4.10 -4.34 9.90
CA LYS A 55 -4.29 -4.28 11.35
C LYS A 55 -2.94 -4.02 12.03
N TYR A 56 -2.93 -3.28 13.16
CA TYR A 56 -1.89 -3.45 14.16
C TYR A 56 -2.01 -4.85 14.78
N ILE A 57 -1.50 -5.85 14.09
CA ILE A 57 -1.08 -7.09 14.74
C ILE A 57 0.41 -6.91 15.02
N LEU A 58 0.98 -7.61 16.00
CA LEU A 58 2.38 -7.53 16.48
C LEU A 58 3.49 -7.76 15.41
N LEU A 59 3.19 -7.55 14.12
CA LEU A 59 4.07 -7.61 12.97
C LEU A 59 5.14 -6.50 12.94
N SER A 60 5.03 -5.44 13.76
CA SER A 60 6.15 -4.49 13.91
C SER A 60 7.40 -5.15 14.50
N LEU A 61 7.27 -6.25 15.26
CA LEU A 61 8.41 -7.05 15.72
C LEU A 61 9.06 -7.85 14.58
N ILE A 62 8.26 -8.31 13.61
CA ILE A 62 8.74 -9.17 12.51
C ILE A 62 9.44 -8.33 11.43
N THR A 63 8.96 -7.13 11.12
CA THR A 63 9.67 -6.23 10.18
C THR A 63 11.00 -5.72 10.76
N PHE A 64 11.10 -5.52 12.08
CA PHE A 64 12.36 -5.15 12.74
C PHE A 64 13.40 -6.29 12.73
N LEU A 65 12.96 -7.56 12.79
CA LEU A 65 13.85 -8.72 12.72
C LEU A 65 14.35 -9.00 11.29
N GLN A 66 13.56 -8.70 10.25
CA GLN A 66 13.94 -8.95 8.85
C GLN A 66 14.88 -7.89 8.25
N ILE A 67 15.15 -6.78 8.94
CA ILE A 67 16.07 -5.72 8.48
C ILE A 67 17.46 -5.83 9.16
N LYS A 68 17.61 -6.69 10.19
CA LYS A 68 18.85 -6.85 10.96
C LYS A 68 19.62 -8.15 10.69
N THR A 69 19.22 -8.94 9.69
CA THR A 69 19.95 -10.12 9.18
C THR A 69 20.26 -9.92 7.72
#